data_AF-A0A534CZX9-F1
#
_entry.id   AF-A0A534CZX9-F1
#
_cell.length_a   1.000
_cell.length_b   1.000
_cell.length_c   1.000
_cell.angle_alpha   90.00
_cell.angle_beta   90.00
_cell.angle_gamma   90.00
#
_symmetry.space_group_name_H-M   'P 1'
#
loop_
_entity.id
_entity.type
_entity.pdbx_description
1 polymer ?
#
loop_
_entity_poly.entity_id
_entity_poly.type
_entity_poly.pdbx_seq_one_letter_code
_entity_poly.pdbx_strand_id
1 'polypeptide(L)' 'MLVRKGKARITVISVLKHSDQVVGEFTGEFVAVGTAAKA' A
#
# COMPACT_ATOMS: atom_id res chain seq x y z
N MET A 1 8.28 -5.96 -8.94
CA MET A 1 7.76 -7.30 -8.55
C MET A 1 6.45 -7.65 -9.23
N LEU A 2 5.45 -6.76 -9.25
CA LEU A 2 4.12 -7.02 -9.82
C LEU A 2 4.18 -7.48 -11.29
N VAL A 3 4.92 -6.76 -12.14
CA VAL A 3 5.12 -7.09 -13.58
C VAL A 3 5.85 -8.42 -13.83
N ARG A 4 6.68 -8.90 -12.88
CA ARG A 4 7.47 -10.14 -13.05
C ARG A 4 6.84 -11.37 -12.41
N LYS A 5 6.10 -11.20 -11.30
CA LYS A 5 5.59 -12.31 -10.46
C LYS A 5 4.07 -12.31 -10.28
N GLY A 6 3.35 -11.39 -10.92
CA GLY A 6 1.90 -11.23 -10.77
C GLY A 6 1.46 -10.76 -9.38
N LYS A 7 2.40 -10.51 -8.45
CA LYS A 7 2.14 -9.95 -7.13
C LYS A 7 3.31 -9.09 -6.62
N ALA A 8 3.01 -8.12 -5.76
CA ALA A 8 4.00 -7.31 -5.07
C ALA A 8 3.54 -7.01 -3.64
N ARG A 9 4.45 -7.11 -2.67
CA ARG A 9 4.21 -6.64 -1.31
C ARG A 9 4.50 -5.14 -1.26
N ILE A 10 3.67 -4.40 -0.53
CA ILE A 10 3.73 -2.94 -0.37
C ILE A 10 3.60 -2.66 1.12
N THR A 11 4.51 -1.86 1.67
CA THR A 11 4.37 -1.28 3.00
C THR A 11 3.91 0.16 2.84
N VAL A 12 2.83 0.53 3.52
CA VAL A 12 2.30 1.90 3.54
C VAL A 12 2.45 2.43 4.95
N ILE A 13 3.07 3.61 5.06
CA ILE A 13 3.13 4.38 6.29
C ILE A 13 2.44 5.70 5.99
N SER A 14 1.42 6.06 6.77
CA SER A 14 0.74 7.34 6.68
C SER A 14 0.59 7.99 8.04
N VAL A 15 0.57 9.32 8.02
CA VAL A 15 0.45 10.15 9.22
C VAL A 15 -0.81 11.00 9.07
N LEU A 16 -1.71 10.91 10.05
CA LEU A 16 -2.89 11.77 10.13
C LEU A 16 -2.50 13.05 10.87
N LYS A 17 -2.71 14.20 10.23
CA LYS A 17 -2.51 15.51 10.83
C LYS A 17 -3.82 16.27 10.98
N HIS A 18 -3.96 16.98 12.09
CA HIS A 18 -5.01 17.98 12.30
C HIS A 18 -4.35 19.25 12.84
N SER A 19 -4.52 20.37 12.13
CA SER A 19 -3.93 21.66 12.50
C SER A 19 -2.42 21.58 12.73
N ASP A 20 -1.71 20.99 11.75
CA ASP A 20 -0.26 20.70 11.77
C ASP A 20 0.25 19.76 12.88
N GLN A 21 -0.62 19.31 13.78
CA GLN A 21 -0.30 18.32 14.79
C GLN A 21 -0.53 16.91 14.26
N VAL A 22 0.43 16.01 14.51
CA VAL A 22 0.24 14.57 14.27
C VAL A 22 -0.73 14.02 15.31
N VAL A 23 -1.84 13.47 14.85
CA VAL A 23 -2.90 12.89 15.69
C VAL A 23 -3.07 11.38 15.48
N GLY A 24 -2.31 10.80 14.55
CA GLY A 24 -2.31 9.37 14.35
C GLY A 24 -1.29 8.93 13.32
N GLU A 25 -0.94 7.66 13.40
CA GLU A 25 -0.09 6.98 12.43
C GLU A 25 -0.77 5.68 12.02
N PHE A 26 -0.66 5.34 10.75
CA PHE A 26 -1.11 4.08 10.21
C PHE A 26 0.06 3.42 9.50
N THR A 27 0.37 2.20 9.91
CA THR A 27 1.30 1.33 9.18
C THR A 27 0.54 0.10 8.74
N GLY A 28 0.58 -0.19 7.43
CA GLY A 28 -0.10 -1.33 6.84
C GLY A 28 0.78 -2.04 5.84
N GLU A 29 0.63 -3.36 5.80
CA GLU A 29 1.22 -4.19 4.75
C GLU A 29 0.12 -4.67 3.81
N PHE A 30 0.38 -4.56 2.50
CA PHE A 30 -0.55 -4.90 1.45
C PHE A 30 0.12 -5.79 0.40
N VAL A 31 -0.68 -6.61 -0.27
CA VAL A 31 -0.23 -7.37 -1.44
C VAL A 31 -1.04 -6.93 -2.64
N ALA A 32 -0.40 -6.22 -3.57
CA ALA A 32 -0.98 -5.97 -4.87
C ALA A 32 -0.93 -7.26 -5.70
N VAL A 33 -2.06 -7.64 -6.29
CA VAL A 33 -2.19 -8.77 -7.20
C VAL A 33 -2.48 -8.22 -8.59
N GLY A 34 -1.74 -8.67 -9.60
CA GLY A 34 -1.92 -8.22 -10.98
C GLY A 34 -3.28 -8.65 -11.50
N THR A 35 -4.04 -7.72 -12.07
CA THR A 35 -5.41 -7.93 -12.55
C THR A 35 -5.45 -8.51 -13.97
N ALA A 36 -4.44 -9.29 -14.38
CA ALA A 36 -4.48 -10.05 -15.62
C ALA A 36 -5.49 -11.20 -15.48
N ALA A 37 -6.77 -10.86 -15.34
CA ALA A 37 -7.86 -11.66 -15.85
C ALA A 37 -7.57 -11.87 -17.34
N LYS A 38 -7.63 -13.13 -17.78
CA LYS A 38 -7.45 -13.58 -19.16
C LYS A 38 -7.88 -12.52 -20.19
N ALA A 39 -6.96 -12.19 -21.10
CA ALA A 39 -7.33 -11.73 -22.44
C ALA A 39 -7.99 -12.88 -23.20
#